data_AF-B1IM18-F1
#
_entry.id   AF-B1IM18-F1
#
_cell.length_a   1.000
_cell.length_b   1.000
_cell.length_c   1.000
_cell.angle_alpha   90.00
_cell.angle_beta   90.00
_cell.angle_gamma   90.00
#
_symmetry.space_group_name_H-M   'P 1'
#
loop_
_entity.id
_entity.type
_entity.pdbx_description
1 polymer ?
#
loop_
_entity_poly.entity_id
_entity_poly.type
_entity_poly.pdbx_seq_one_letter_code
_entity_poly.pdbx_strand_id
1 'polypeptide(L)'
;MAKYTENLIPKMTSDSINGITVSANSDYGNSFKAWNAFDRDSNKYWVAGHSISIGWLKVNFGINNEREISKYTIKHFNNAPYINSAPRDWTFEGSNDNINWDILDEQNNEINWKLNEQREYTFKNFNKYQYYRLNISRNNGSQYVSIDEIEMMESININKYLIKEKNQYYTIDNIEIILSLSQILDEDNFNNNGFNDIDILTKDLLLSKFKNLEEVKLLVYTDDLEKNKCEMIYNCESFRPIDKLKKNSDICNILFREV
;
A
#
# COMPACT_ATOMS: atom_id res chain seq x y z
N MET A 1 11.26 -9.88 0.01
CA MET A 1 10.41 -9.47 -1.13
C MET A 1 9.36 -8.51 -0.58
N ALA A 2 9.22 -7.32 -1.15
CA ALA A 2 8.19 -6.37 -0.71
C ALA A 2 6.81 -7.02 -0.84
N LYS A 3 5.96 -6.88 0.19
CA LYS A 3 4.58 -7.33 0.15
C LYS A 3 3.70 -6.16 -0.27
N TYR A 4 2.65 -6.46 -1.02
CA TYR A 4 1.69 -5.45 -1.48
C TYR A 4 0.28 -5.84 -1.03
N THR A 5 -0.59 -4.86 -0.91
CA THR A 5 -2.02 -5.11 -0.71
C THR A 5 -2.60 -5.85 -1.91
N GLU A 6 -3.83 -6.36 -1.77
CA GLU A 6 -4.67 -6.69 -2.93
C GLU A 6 -4.94 -5.43 -3.77
N ASN A 7 -5.50 -5.61 -4.97
CA ASN A 7 -5.94 -4.49 -5.81
C ASN A 7 -6.94 -3.59 -5.07
N LEU A 8 -6.58 -2.32 -4.92
CA LEU A 8 -7.34 -1.31 -4.18
C LEU A 8 -8.51 -0.73 -4.98
N ILE A 9 -8.55 -0.96 -6.29
CA ILE A 9 -9.67 -0.58 -7.14
C ILE A 9 -10.76 -1.66 -6.99
N PRO A 10 -12.00 -1.30 -6.57
CA PRO A 10 -13.08 -2.26 -6.50
C PRO A 10 -13.41 -2.78 -7.89
N LYS A 11 -14.03 -3.96 -7.97
CA LYS A 11 -14.54 -4.49 -9.24
C LYS A 11 -15.53 -3.51 -9.86
N MET A 12 -15.12 -2.78 -10.90
CA MET A 12 -15.94 -1.75 -11.54
C MET A 12 -17.05 -2.37 -12.39
N THR A 13 -18.20 -1.70 -12.44
CA THR A 13 -19.37 -2.07 -13.28
C THR A 13 -19.98 -0.86 -13.99
N SER A 14 -19.41 0.33 -13.72
CA SER A 14 -19.72 1.63 -14.32
C SER A 14 -18.56 2.58 -14.01
N ASP A 15 -18.62 3.83 -14.48
CA ASP A 15 -17.59 4.84 -14.22
C ASP A 15 -17.43 5.22 -12.72
N SER A 16 -18.36 4.80 -11.84
CA SER A 16 -18.32 5.13 -10.41
C SER A 16 -18.84 4.00 -9.53
N ILE A 17 -18.05 3.58 -8.53
CA ILE A 17 -18.46 2.64 -7.48
C ILE A 17 -17.91 3.11 -6.14
N ASN A 18 -18.76 3.17 -5.10
CA ASN A 18 -18.37 3.47 -3.71
C ASN A 18 -17.52 4.76 -3.58
N GLY A 19 -17.79 5.78 -4.39
CA GLY A 19 -17.05 7.04 -4.39
C GLY A 19 -15.73 7.02 -5.17
N ILE A 20 -15.29 5.85 -5.66
CA ILE A 20 -14.17 5.71 -6.58
C ILE A 20 -14.70 5.88 -8.01
N THR A 21 -14.10 6.79 -8.75
CA THR A 21 -14.46 7.02 -10.16
C THR A 21 -13.31 6.71 -11.08
N VAL A 22 -13.62 6.12 -12.24
CA VAL A 22 -12.64 5.85 -13.30
C VAL A 22 -13.06 6.55 -14.57
N SER A 23 -12.07 6.97 -15.36
CA SER A 23 -12.32 7.71 -16.61
C SER A 23 -11.14 7.55 -17.57
N ALA A 24 -11.38 7.87 -18.84
CA ALA A 24 -10.33 7.96 -19.86
C ALA A 24 -10.45 9.27 -20.63
N ASN A 25 -9.42 9.62 -21.40
CA ASN A 25 -9.50 10.75 -22.34
C ASN A 25 -10.52 10.49 -23.47
N SER A 26 -10.79 9.23 -23.79
CA SER A 26 -11.74 8.81 -24.82
C SER A 26 -12.11 7.33 -24.66
N ASP A 27 -13.28 6.95 -25.17
CA ASP A 27 -13.73 5.56 -25.25
C ASP A 27 -14.18 5.22 -26.67
N TYR A 28 -14.00 3.96 -27.09
CA TYR A 28 -14.59 3.43 -28.32
C TYR A 28 -16.08 3.09 -28.10
N GLY A 29 -16.92 4.10 -27.94
CA GLY A 29 -18.36 3.90 -27.73
C GLY A 29 -18.70 3.20 -26.40
N ASN A 30 -19.88 2.58 -26.33
CA ASN A 30 -20.45 2.11 -25.05
C ASN A 30 -19.94 0.74 -24.58
N SER A 31 -19.33 -0.05 -25.46
CA SER A 31 -18.87 -1.41 -25.13
C SER A 31 -17.43 -1.44 -24.61
N PHE A 32 -16.67 -0.35 -24.73
CA PHE A 32 -15.22 -0.29 -24.46
C PHE A 32 -14.86 0.87 -23.53
N LYS A 33 -15.68 1.03 -22.49
CA LYS A 33 -15.58 2.13 -21.53
C LYS A 33 -14.38 2.01 -20.62
N ALA A 34 -13.90 3.14 -20.10
CA ALA A 34 -12.79 3.20 -19.15
C ALA A 34 -12.93 2.20 -18.01
N TRP A 35 -14.13 2.04 -17.44
CA TRP A 35 -14.37 1.12 -16.34
C TRP A 35 -14.15 -0.36 -16.67
N ASN A 36 -14.18 -0.74 -17.96
CA ASN A 36 -13.85 -2.10 -18.36
C ASN A 36 -12.38 -2.46 -18.07
N ALA A 37 -11.47 -1.49 -17.97
CA ALA A 37 -10.08 -1.74 -17.58
C ALA A 37 -9.90 -2.00 -16.07
N PHE A 38 -11.00 -2.05 -15.31
CA PHE A 38 -11.00 -2.15 -13.86
C PHE A 38 -12.12 -3.10 -13.35
N ASP A 39 -12.71 -3.90 -14.24
CA ASP A 39 -13.92 -4.68 -13.97
C ASP A 39 -13.64 -6.14 -13.60
N ARG A 40 -12.37 -6.56 -13.60
CA ARG A 40 -11.92 -7.93 -13.31
C ARG A 40 -12.58 -8.98 -14.20
N ASP A 41 -12.97 -8.62 -15.41
CA ASP A 41 -13.57 -9.51 -16.41
C ASP A 41 -12.66 -9.60 -17.65
N SER A 42 -12.00 -10.74 -17.82
CA SER A 42 -11.08 -10.99 -18.93
C SER A 42 -11.71 -10.98 -20.34
N ASN A 43 -13.02 -10.74 -20.45
CA ASN A 43 -13.74 -10.62 -21.72
C ASN A 43 -14.08 -9.16 -22.07
N LYS A 44 -13.76 -8.21 -21.18
CA LYS A 44 -14.00 -6.79 -21.36
C LYS A 44 -12.68 -6.06 -21.24
N TYR A 45 -12.59 -4.96 -21.98
CA TYR A 45 -11.40 -4.15 -22.05
C TYR A 45 -11.79 -2.74 -22.44
N TRP A 46 -10.94 -1.79 -22.07
CA TRP A 46 -11.03 -0.44 -22.58
C TRP A 46 -10.34 -0.34 -23.93
N VAL A 47 -10.90 0.49 -24.81
CA VAL A 47 -10.29 0.89 -26.07
C VAL A 47 -10.46 2.40 -26.18
N ALA A 48 -9.37 3.11 -26.48
CA ALA A 48 -9.44 4.53 -26.78
C ALA A 48 -10.33 4.80 -28.01
N GLY A 49 -10.76 6.05 -28.18
CA GLY A 49 -11.63 6.44 -29.28
C GLY A 49 -11.08 6.11 -30.67
N HIS A 50 -11.92 6.29 -31.69
CA HIS A 50 -11.56 5.96 -33.09
C HIS A 50 -10.23 6.62 -33.50
N SER A 51 -9.26 5.78 -33.89
CA SER A 51 -7.92 6.20 -34.31
C SER A 51 -7.11 6.99 -33.26
N ILE A 52 -7.36 6.74 -31.97
CA ILE A 52 -6.63 7.34 -30.85
C ILE A 52 -5.62 6.34 -30.29
N SER A 53 -4.35 6.46 -30.68
CA SER A 53 -3.26 5.54 -30.30
C SER A 53 -2.53 5.90 -28.99
N ILE A 54 -2.91 7.02 -28.36
CA ILE A 54 -2.34 7.56 -27.13
C ILE A 54 -3.46 8.08 -26.24
N GLY A 55 -3.25 8.19 -24.93
CA GLY A 55 -4.30 8.66 -24.05
C GLY A 55 -4.03 8.36 -22.60
N TRP A 56 -5.04 8.51 -21.76
CA TRP A 56 -4.91 8.18 -20.35
C TRP A 56 -6.12 7.43 -19.83
N LEU A 57 -5.86 6.56 -18.86
CA LEU A 57 -6.84 5.97 -17.95
C LEU A 57 -6.55 6.48 -16.55
N LYS A 58 -7.58 6.94 -15.83
CA LYS A 58 -7.45 7.60 -14.54
C LYS A 58 -8.40 6.99 -13.53
N VAL A 59 -7.89 6.78 -12.33
CA VAL A 59 -8.64 6.45 -11.12
C VAL A 59 -8.63 7.68 -10.21
N ASN A 60 -9.78 7.99 -9.63
CA ASN A 60 -9.93 8.95 -8.53
C ASN A 60 -10.45 8.15 -7.34
N PHE A 61 -9.64 8.01 -6.31
CA PHE A 61 -10.02 7.27 -5.11
C PHE A 61 -11.02 8.02 -4.22
N GLY A 62 -11.22 9.32 -4.46
CA GLY A 62 -12.12 10.17 -3.68
C GLY A 62 -11.41 10.95 -2.58
N ILE A 63 -12.08 11.99 -2.08
CA ILE A 63 -11.57 12.88 -1.03
C ILE A 63 -11.45 12.12 0.29
N ASN A 64 -10.37 12.34 1.05
CA ASN A 64 -10.05 11.62 2.30
C ASN A 64 -9.85 10.11 2.10
N ASN A 65 -9.58 9.72 0.86
CA ASN A 65 -9.32 8.34 0.45
C ASN A 65 -8.08 8.28 -0.44
N GLU A 66 -7.15 9.21 -0.24
CA GLU A 66 -5.86 9.23 -0.93
C GLU A 66 -5.10 7.94 -0.64
N ARG A 67 -4.35 7.45 -1.63
CA ARG A 67 -3.60 6.18 -1.58
C ARG A 67 -2.12 6.40 -1.77
N GLU A 68 -1.29 5.51 -1.25
CA GLU A 68 0.17 5.49 -1.44
C GLU A 68 0.57 4.38 -2.43
N ILE A 69 0.02 4.44 -3.65
CA ILE A 69 0.26 3.41 -4.66
C ILE A 69 1.76 3.34 -4.97
N SER A 70 2.29 2.12 -4.96
CA SER A 70 3.71 1.79 -5.22
C SER A 70 3.87 0.54 -6.09
N LYS A 71 2.76 -0.08 -6.48
CA LYS A 71 2.69 -1.12 -7.51
C LYS A 71 1.46 -0.91 -8.38
N TYR A 72 1.63 -1.07 -9.68
CA TYR A 72 0.52 -1.25 -10.60
C TYR A 72 0.77 -2.46 -11.51
N THR A 73 -0.32 -2.99 -12.07
CA THR A 73 -0.25 -4.04 -13.09
C THR A 73 -0.98 -3.58 -14.33
N ILE A 74 -0.56 -4.09 -15.48
CA ILE A 74 -1.24 -3.91 -16.76
C ILE A 74 -1.41 -5.26 -17.39
N LYS A 75 -2.64 -5.61 -17.73
CA LYS A 75 -2.98 -6.81 -18.47
C LYS A 75 -3.44 -6.45 -19.88
N HIS A 76 -3.03 -7.27 -20.85
CA HIS A 76 -3.52 -7.17 -22.24
C HIS A 76 -4.33 -8.41 -22.61
N PHE A 77 -5.39 -8.22 -23.42
CA PHE A 77 -6.47 -9.19 -23.56
C PHE A 77 -6.18 -10.31 -24.57
N ASN A 78 -7.05 -11.32 -24.53
CA ASN A 78 -6.95 -12.56 -25.29
C ASN A 78 -7.32 -12.45 -26.79
N ASN A 79 -6.73 -11.53 -27.54
CA ASN A 79 -7.08 -11.42 -28.96
C ASN A 79 -5.91 -10.97 -29.85
N ALA A 80 -5.35 -11.94 -30.59
CA ALA A 80 -4.17 -11.81 -31.45
C ALA A 80 -4.13 -10.57 -32.37
N PRO A 81 -5.18 -10.24 -33.15
CA PRO A 81 -5.18 -9.06 -34.01
C PRO A 81 -5.00 -7.71 -33.29
N TYR A 82 -5.19 -7.66 -31.96
CA TYR A 82 -5.14 -6.41 -31.21
C TYR A 82 -3.89 -6.27 -30.33
N ILE A 83 -2.94 -7.22 -30.39
CA ILE A 83 -1.75 -7.18 -29.52
C ILE A 83 -0.92 -5.90 -29.71
N ASN A 84 -0.90 -5.33 -30.91
CA ASN A 84 -0.19 -4.09 -31.23
C ASN A 84 -0.86 -2.83 -30.64
N SER A 85 -2.06 -2.96 -30.05
CA SER A 85 -2.72 -1.87 -29.33
C SER A 85 -2.32 -1.80 -27.85
N ALA A 86 -1.51 -2.75 -27.36
CA ALA A 86 -0.95 -2.67 -26.02
C ALA A 86 -0.06 -1.42 -25.85
N PRO A 87 -0.05 -0.79 -24.66
CA PRO A 87 0.84 0.33 -24.35
C PRO A 87 2.31 -0.05 -24.55
N ARG A 88 3.12 0.93 -24.97
CA ARG A 88 4.56 0.77 -25.22
C ARG A 88 5.39 1.72 -24.37
N ASP A 89 4.98 2.99 -24.36
CA ASP A 89 5.63 4.06 -23.61
C ASP A 89 4.55 4.79 -22.81
N TRP A 90 4.79 5.03 -21.52
CA TRP A 90 3.86 5.75 -20.64
C TRP A 90 4.55 6.27 -19.38
N THR A 91 3.89 7.24 -18.75
CA THR A 91 4.15 7.64 -17.36
C THR A 91 3.00 7.16 -16.47
N PHE A 92 3.33 6.69 -15.28
CA PHE A 92 2.36 6.48 -14.21
C PHE A 92 2.44 7.67 -13.26
N GLU A 93 1.31 8.34 -13.05
CA GLU A 93 1.31 9.67 -12.45
C GLU A 93 0.31 9.76 -11.30
N GLY A 94 0.66 10.55 -10.28
CA GLY A 94 -0.17 10.88 -9.12
C GLY A 94 -0.54 12.37 -9.09
N SER A 95 -1.72 12.71 -8.57
CA SER A 95 -2.16 14.10 -8.40
C SER A 95 -3.15 14.25 -7.24
N ASN A 96 -3.15 15.42 -6.61
CA ASN A 96 -4.13 15.82 -5.59
C ASN A 96 -5.08 16.94 -6.06
N ASP A 97 -4.86 17.52 -7.23
CA ASP A 97 -5.69 18.58 -7.79
C ASP A 97 -6.22 18.25 -9.20
N ASN A 98 -5.84 17.10 -9.76
CA ASN A 98 -6.17 16.64 -11.11
C ASN A 98 -5.71 17.62 -12.23
N ILE A 99 -4.78 18.53 -11.92
CA ILE A 99 -4.21 19.53 -12.83
C ILE A 99 -2.69 19.34 -12.92
N ASN A 100 -2.02 19.31 -11.77
CA ASN A 100 -0.59 19.08 -11.63
C ASN A 100 -0.34 17.61 -11.30
N TRP A 101 0.53 16.97 -12.07
CA TRP A 101 0.77 15.53 -12.00
C TRP A 101 2.25 15.26 -11.74
N ASP A 102 2.51 14.52 -10.67
CA ASP A 102 3.84 14.02 -10.34
C ASP A 102 4.07 12.69 -11.07
N ILE A 103 5.19 12.56 -11.78
CA ILE A 103 5.59 11.30 -12.42
C ILE A 103 6.15 10.39 -11.34
N LEU A 104 5.48 9.25 -11.11
CA LEU A 104 5.86 8.27 -10.10
C LEU A 104 6.65 7.10 -10.68
N ASP A 105 6.36 6.76 -11.94
CA ASP A 105 7.07 5.77 -12.72
C ASP A 105 7.04 6.14 -14.22
N GLU A 106 8.05 5.72 -14.97
CA GLU A 106 8.16 5.93 -16.40
C GLU A 106 8.64 4.66 -17.09
N GLN A 107 7.85 4.17 -18.04
CA GLN A 107 8.16 2.97 -18.81
C GLN A 107 8.30 3.32 -20.28
N ASN A 108 9.32 2.73 -20.91
CA ASN A 108 9.66 2.95 -22.30
C ASN A 108 10.02 1.62 -22.96
N ASN A 109 9.62 1.44 -24.22
CA ASN A 109 9.87 0.25 -25.04
C ASN A 109 9.30 -1.05 -24.45
N GLU A 110 8.15 -0.99 -23.79
CA GLU A 110 7.40 -2.17 -23.35
C GLU A 110 6.75 -2.86 -24.56
N ILE A 111 7.57 -3.66 -25.24
CA ILE A 111 7.25 -4.38 -26.47
C ILE A 111 7.02 -5.87 -26.22
N ASN A 112 6.69 -6.62 -27.28
CA ASN A 112 6.53 -8.09 -27.28
C ASN A 112 5.45 -8.58 -26.32
N TRP A 113 4.32 -7.89 -26.28
CA TRP A 113 3.20 -8.32 -25.46
C TRP A 113 2.73 -9.72 -25.86
N LYS A 114 2.49 -10.57 -24.87
CA LYS A 114 1.88 -11.90 -25.07
C LYS A 114 0.40 -11.86 -24.73
N LEU A 115 -0.37 -12.75 -25.36
CA LEU A 115 -1.79 -12.90 -25.07
C LEU A 115 -2.01 -13.27 -23.60
N ASN A 116 -2.95 -12.59 -22.95
CA ASN A 116 -3.29 -12.77 -21.53
C ASN A 116 -2.14 -12.54 -20.55
N GLU A 117 -1.06 -11.89 -20.96
CA GLU A 117 -0.02 -11.56 -20.00
C GLU A 117 -0.43 -10.37 -19.15
N GLN A 118 0.00 -10.45 -17.90
CA GLN A 118 -0.06 -9.35 -16.94
C GLN A 118 1.39 -8.98 -16.60
N ARG A 119 1.72 -7.70 -16.78
CA ARG A 119 3.00 -7.14 -16.37
C ARG A 119 2.83 -6.39 -15.06
N GLU A 120 3.85 -6.45 -14.22
CA GLU A 120 3.87 -5.79 -12.93
C GLU A 120 4.97 -4.74 -12.91
N TYR A 121 4.67 -3.58 -12.33
CA TYR A 121 5.58 -2.45 -12.22
C TYR A 121 5.57 -1.96 -10.78
N THR A 122 6.74 -1.90 -10.16
CA THR A 122 6.92 -1.48 -8.77
C THR A 122 7.84 -0.28 -8.71
N PHE A 123 7.49 0.71 -7.91
CA PHE A 123 8.22 1.96 -7.78
C PHE A 123 8.15 2.46 -6.34
N LYS A 124 9.11 3.32 -5.94
CA LYS A 124 9.07 3.94 -4.60
C LYS A 124 8.15 5.15 -4.63
N ASN A 125 7.20 5.20 -3.71
CA ASN A 125 6.34 6.35 -3.49
C ASN A 125 6.02 6.44 -2.00
N PHE A 126 6.21 7.63 -1.43
CA PHE A 126 5.90 7.94 -0.03
C PHE A 126 4.78 8.99 0.09
N ASN A 127 4.25 9.45 -1.05
CA ASN A 127 3.21 10.46 -1.11
C ASN A 127 1.86 9.81 -1.38
N LYS A 128 0.82 10.33 -0.73
CA LYS A 128 -0.56 9.93 -0.98
C LYS A 128 -1.20 10.82 -2.04
N TYR A 129 -1.84 10.21 -3.01
CA TYR A 129 -2.58 10.92 -4.07
C TYR A 129 -4.04 10.50 -4.12
N GLN A 130 -4.91 11.45 -4.39
CA GLN A 130 -6.33 11.19 -4.70
C GLN A 130 -6.49 10.59 -6.11
N TYR A 131 -5.75 11.12 -7.08
CA TYR A 131 -5.83 10.76 -8.48
C TYR A 131 -4.58 10.01 -8.90
N TYR A 132 -4.79 8.94 -9.68
CA TYR A 132 -3.74 8.21 -10.35
C TYR A 132 -4.10 8.04 -11.81
N ARG A 133 -3.15 8.19 -12.72
CA ARG A 133 -3.38 7.87 -14.14
C ARG A 133 -2.20 7.17 -14.78
N LEU A 134 -2.55 6.28 -15.71
CA LEU A 134 -1.63 5.77 -16.71
C LEU A 134 -1.73 6.70 -17.93
N ASN A 135 -0.67 7.45 -18.23
CA ASN A 135 -0.61 8.40 -19.33
C ASN A 135 0.25 7.84 -20.46
N ILE A 136 -0.41 7.25 -21.45
CA ILE A 136 0.18 6.46 -22.53
C ILE A 136 0.58 7.38 -23.67
N SER A 137 1.88 7.46 -23.94
CA SER A 137 2.46 8.30 -25.00
C SER A 137 2.72 7.52 -26.29
N ARG A 138 2.73 6.17 -26.24
CA ARG A 138 2.85 5.32 -27.42
C ARG A 138 2.28 3.92 -27.21
N ASN A 139 1.77 3.30 -28.27
CA ASN A 139 1.40 1.88 -28.32
C ASN A 139 2.34 1.08 -29.24
N ASN A 140 2.09 -0.23 -29.37
CA ASN A 140 2.89 -1.15 -30.18
C ASN A 140 2.56 -1.13 -31.70
N GLY A 141 1.99 -0.03 -32.23
CA GLY A 141 1.80 0.19 -33.68
C GLY A 141 0.38 0.03 -34.19
N SER A 142 -0.62 -0.12 -33.33
CA SER A 142 -2.04 -0.06 -33.71
C SER A 142 -2.55 1.38 -33.88
N GLN A 143 -3.68 1.55 -34.56
CA GLN A 143 -4.37 2.83 -34.69
C GLN A 143 -5.05 3.30 -33.40
N TYR A 144 -5.24 2.41 -32.43
CA TYR A 144 -5.78 2.73 -31.11
C TYR A 144 -5.00 2.04 -30.00
N VAL A 145 -5.08 2.56 -28.79
CA VAL A 145 -4.58 1.90 -27.58
C VAL A 145 -5.72 1.19 -26.84
N SER A 146 -5.41 0.08 -26.19
CA SER A 146 -6.36 -0.71 -25.42
C SER A 146 -5.70 -1.40 -24.23
N ILE A 147 -6.48 -1.65 -23.18
CA ILE A 147 -6.03 -2.30 -21.94
C ILE A 147 -7.15 -3.20 -21.41
N ASP A 148 -6.79 -4.42 -21.00
CA ASP A 148 -7.70 -5.41 -20.40
C ASP A 148 -7.98 -5.06 -18.94
N GLU A 149 -6.93 -4.95 -18.14
CA GLU A 149 -7.06 -4.67 -16.71
C GLU A 149 -5.88 -3.82 -16.22
N ILE A 150 -6.16 -2.91 -15.28
CA ILE A 150 -5.17 -2.20 -14.47
C ILE A 150 -5.50 -2.45 -13.00
N GLU A 151 -4.48 -2.84 -12.25
CA GLU A 151 -4.57 -2.96 -10.79
C GLU A 151 -3.63 -1.96 -10.13
N MET A 152 -3.99 -1.52 -8.92
CA MET A 152 -3.15 -0.63 -8.12
C MET A 152 -3.07 -1.14 -6.68
N MET A 153 -1.85 -1.20 -6.14
CA MET A 153 -1.58 -1.70 -4.80
C MET A 153 -0.65 -0.77 -4.02
N GLU A 154 -0.83 -0.78 -2.69
CA GLU A 154 0.09 -0.16 -1.74
C GLU A 154 1.15 -1.15 -1.29
N SER A 155 2.36 -0.65 -1.03
CA SER A 155 3.38 -1.40 -0.30
C SER A 155 2.89 -1.63 1.11
N ILE A 156 2.87 -2.89 1.54
CA ILE A 156 2.67 -3.21 2.93
C ILE A 156 4.02 -3.05 3.61
N ASN A 157 4.19 -1.89 4.26
CA ASN A 157 5.30 -1.67 5.19
C ASN A 157 5.08 -2.54 6.42
N ILE A 158 5.48 -3.81 6.32
CA ILE A 158 5.58 -4.70 7.46
C ILE A 158 6.82 -4.28 8.22
N ASN A 159 6.67 -3.34 9.15
CA ASN A 159 7.73 -3.05 10.10
C ASN A 159 8.11 -4.36 10.79
N LYS A 160 9.39 -4.71 10.64
CA LYS A 160 9.97 -5.85 11.33
C LYS A 160 10.65 -5.34 12.59
N TYR A 161 10.26 -5.94 13.70
CA TYR A 161 10.73 -5.55 15.01
C TYR A 161 11.58 -6.65 15.62
N LEU A 162 12.57 -6.23 16.38
CA LEU A 162 13.31 -7.07 17.30
C LEU A 162 13.29 -6.40 18.67
N ILE A 163 13.32 -7.20 19.73
CA ILE A 163 13.55 -6.69 21.08
C ILE A 163 15.03 -6.90 21.40
N LYS A 164 15.70 -5.91 21.97
CA LYS A 164 17.07 -6.02 22.44
C LYS A 164 17.12 -5.81 23.95
N GLU A 165 17.75 -6.74 24.66
CA GLU A 165 18.18 -6.55 26.04
C GLU A 165 19.70 -6.77 26.07
N LYS A 166 20.45 -5.76 26.52
CA LYS A 166 21.93 -5.78 26.53
C LYS A 166 22.50 -6.09 25.13
N ASN A 167 23.08 -7.27 24.94
CA ASN A 167 23.71 -7.73 23.70
C ASN A 167 22.95 -8.89 23.05
N GLN A 168 21.73 -9.18 23.50
CA GLN A 168 20.89 -10.24 22.96
C GLN A 168 19.69 -9.65 22.22
N TYR A 169 19.31 -10.34 21.14
CA TYR A 169 18.17 -10.01 20.29
C TYR A 169 17.10 -11.07 20.44
N TYR A 170 15.85 -10.63 20.55
CA TYR A 170 14.68 -11.45 20.80
C TYR A 170 13.61 -11.14 19.76
N THR A 171 12.73 -12.11 19.57
CA THR A 171 11.51 -12.00 18.76
C THR A 171 10.32 -12.55 19.54
N ILE A 172 9.12 -12.45 18.96
CA ILE A 172 7.89 -12.98 19.53
C ILE A 172 7.42 -14.15 18.66
N ASP A 173 7.20 -15.31 19.28
CA ASP A 173 6.57 -16.47 18.67
C ASP A 173 5.38 -16.90 19.53
N ASN A 174 4.19 -16.97 18.93
CA ASN A 174 2.94 -17.37 19.62
C ASN A 174 2.72 -16.71 21.00
N ILE A 175 3.03 -15.41 21.14
CA ILE A 175 2.89 -14.62 22.37
C ILE A 175 3.99 -14.93 23.42
N GLU A 176 5.08 -15.60 23.06
CA GLU A 176 6.26 -15.76 23.91
C GLU A 176 7.45 -14.98 23.35
N ILE A 177 8.19 -14.30 24.23
CA ILE A 177 9.45 -13.65 23.85
C ILE A 177 10.58 -14.70 23.87
N ILE A 178 11.08 -15.04 22.68
CA ILE A 178 12.15 -16.01 22.46
C ILE A 178 13.40 -15.34 21.92
N LEU A 179 14.56 -15.99 22.03
CA LEU A 179 15.78 -15.49 21.37
C LEU A 179 15.58 -15.53 19.85
N SER A 180 15.99 -14.47 19.17
CA SER A 180 16.07 -14.50 17.71
C SER A 180 17.07 -15.55 17.27
N LEU A 181 16.75 -16.30 16.21
CA LEU A 181 17.64 -17.33 15.66
C LEU A 181 18.98 -16.72 15.18
N SER A 182 18.96 -15.46 14.71
CA SER A 182 20.18 -14.67 14.48
C SER A 182 20.41 -13.68 15.62
N GLN A 183 21.65 -13.58 16.07
CA GLN A 183 22.09 -12.58 17.06
C GLN A 183 22.93 -11.47 16.42
N ILE A 184 22.93 -11.37 15.09
CA ILE A 184 23.57 -10.28 14.33
C ILE A 184 22.52 -9.19 14.08
N LEU A 185 22.89 -7.92 14.27
CA LEU A 185 21.99 -6.80 13.97
C LEU A 185 22.16 -6.37 12.52
N ASP A 186 21.47 -7.06 11.62
CA ASP A 186 21.44 -6.81 10.19
C ASP A 186 20.01 -6.93 9.64
N GLU A 187 19.83 -6.52 8.38
CA GLU A 187 18.54 -6.60 7.67
C GLU A 187 17.98 -8.03 7.64
N ASP A 188 18.84 -9.04 7.45
CA ASP A 188 18.44 -10.44 7.38
C ASP A 188 17.83 -10.93 8.69
N ASN A 189 18.32 -10.47 9.84
CA ASN A 189 17.74 -10.81 11.13
C ASN A 189 16.31 -10.26 11.27
N PHE A 190 16.08 -8.99 10.90
CA PHE A 190 14.74 -8.41 10.92
C PHE A 190 13.80 -9.11 9.94
N ASN A 191 14.26 -9.36 8.72
CA ASN A 191 13.45 -9.96 7.67
C ASN A 191 13.03 -11.40 7.99
N ASN A 192 13.96 -12.21 8.52
CA ASN A 192 13.73 -13.63 8.75
C ASN A 192 13.21 -13.95 10.17
N ASN A 193 13.58 -13.16 11.18
CA ASN A 193 13.26 -13.45 12.58
C ASN A 193 12.40 -12.37 13.24
N GLY A 194 12.26 -11.18 12.66
CA GLY A 194 11.52 -10.09 13.28
C GLY A 194 10.00 -10.34 13.32
N PHE A 195 9.39 -10.00 14.46
CA PHE A 195 7.93 -9.96 14.59
C PHE A 195 7.38 -8.70 13.91
N ASN A 196 6.09 -8.70 13.58
CA ASN A 196 5.48 -7.65 12.76
C ASN A 196 4.18 -7.07 13.31
N ASP A 197 3.67 -7.64 14.40
CA ASP A 197 2.51 -7.11 15.11
C ASP A 197 3.00 -6.49 16.41
N ILE A 198 3.02 -5.15 16.44
CA ILE A 198 3.47 -4.39 17.60
C ILE A 198 2.42 -4.35 18.72
N ASP A 199 1.14 -4.57 18.38
CA ASP A 199 0.04 -4.50 19.34
C ASP A 199 0.07 -5.67 20.34
N ILE A 200 0.78 -6.76 19.99
CA ILE A 200 1.07 -7.87 20.90
C ILE A 200 1.99 -7.44 22.06
N LEU A 201 2.78 -6.38 21.88
CA LEU A 201 3.77 -5.95 22.87
C LEU A 201 3.12 -5.22 24.05
N THR A 202 2.73 -5.99 25.07
CA THR A 202 2.23 -5.46 26.34
C THR A 202 3.33 -5.38 27.40
N LYS A 203 3.13 -4.55 28.43
CA LYS A 203 4.02 -4.51 29.60
C LYS A 203 4.10 -5.87 30.29
N ASP A 204 2.98 -6.58 30.39
CA ASP A 204 2.92 -7.90 31.02
C ASP A 204 3.71 -8.94 30.21
N LEU A 205 3.61 -8.91 28.88
CA LEU A 205 4.42 -9.75 28.01
C LEU A 205 5.92 -9.46 28.16
N LEU A 206 6.32 -8.19 28.17
CA LEU A 206 7.71 -7.80 28.42
C LEU A 206 8.21 -8.29 29.79
N LEU A 207 7.41 -8.12 30.84
CA LEU A 207 7.74 -8.57 32.20
C LEU A 207 7.69 -10.10 32.37
N SER A 208 7.04 -10.83 31.46
CA SER A 208 7.11 -12.30 31.44
C SER A 208 8.52 -12.81 31.12
N LYS A 209 9.31 -12.02 30.38
CA LYS A 209 10.68 -12.36 29.96
C LYS A 209 11.75 -11.60 30.72
N PHE A 210 11.57 -10.29 30.87
CA PHE A 210 12.59 -9.38 31.38
C PHE A 210 12.25 -8.94 32.79
N LYS A 211 13.20 -9.09 33.72
CA LYS A 211 13.01 -8.69 35.12
C LYS A 211 12.95 -7.17 35.29
N ASN A 212 13.63 -6.44 34.41
CA ASN A 212 13.69 -4.98 34.38
C ASN A 212 13.58 -4.55 32.91
N LEU A 213 12.86 -3.45 32.65
CA LEU A 213 12.63 -2.91 31.32
C LEU A 213 13.57 -1.75 30.96
N GLU A 214 14.41 -1.27 31.88
CA GLU A 214 15.31 -0.12 31.66
C GLU A 214 16.29 -0.30 30.49
N GLU A 215 16.75 -1.53 30.25
CA GLU A 215 17.69 -1.85 29.16
C GLU A 215 17.02 -2.50 27.94
N VAL A 216 15.68 -2.65 27.97
CA VAL A 216 14.91 -3.25 26.89
C VAL A 216 14.64 -2.20 25.83
N LYS A 217 15.06 -2.49 24.59
CA LYS A 217 14.87 -1.62 23.43
C LYS A 217 14.04 -2.35 22.38
N LEU A 218 13.07 -1.64 21.81
CA LEU A 218 12.43 -2.04 20.57
C LEU A 218 13.29 -1.53 19.42
N LEU A 219 13.68 -2.42 18.52
CA LEU A 219 14.40 -2.11 17.30
C LEU A 219 13.45 -2.27 16.12
N VAL A 220 13.55 -1.37 15.15
CA VAL A 220 12.82 -1.44 13.89
C VAL A 220 13.81 -1.25 12.75
N TYR A 221 13.66 -2.04 11.69
CA TYR A 221 14.42 -1.83 10.46
C TYR A 221 13.68 -0.86 9.53
N THR A 222 14.42 0.01 8.86
CA THR A 222 13.92 0.93 7.85
C THR A 222 14.98 1.12 6.79
N ASP A 223 14.60 1.05 5.51
CA ASP A 223 15.44 1.34 4.36
C ASP A 223 15.44 2.84 4.00
N ASP A 224 14.71 3.65 4.77
CA ASP A 224 14.69 5.10 4.69
C ASP A 224 15.98 5.67 5.29
N LEU A 225 16.89 6.07 4.39
CA LEU A 225 18.19 6.67 4.74
C LEU A 225 18.06 8.09 5.33
N GLU A 226 16.91 8.73 5.19
CA GLU A 226 16.65 10.07 5.71
C GLU A 226 16.03 10.03 7.12
N LYS A 227 15.60 8.85 7.57
CA LYS A 227 14.96 8.66 8.88
C LYS A 227 15.93 8.83 10.04
N ASN A 228 16.03 10.06 10.53
CA ASN A 228 16.88 10.44 11.65
C ASN A 228 16.16 10.42 13.02
N LYS A 229 14.84 10.16 13.03
CA LYS A 229 14.01 10.12 14.23
C LYS A 229 13.03 8.96 14.17
N CYS A 230 12.81 8.31 15.31
CA CYS A 230 11.76 7.32 15.52
C CYS A 230 10.72 7.93 16.45
N GLU A 231 9.46 7.98 16.01
CA GLU A 231 8.33 8.39 16.83
C GLU A 231 7.48 7.14 17.12
N MET A 232 7.29 6.82 18.40
CA MET A 232 6.35 5.79 18.83
C MET A 232 5.11 6.47 19.41
N ILE A 233 3.98 6.33 18.72
CA ILE A 233 2.68 6.73 19.23
C ILE A 233 2.08 5.50 19.92
N TYR A 234 2.02 5.53 21.25
CA TYR A 234 1.34 4.49 22.03
C TYR A 234 0.02 5.05 22.56
N ASN A 235 -1.05 4.29 22.40
CA ASN A 235 -2.34 4.61 23.00
C ASN A 235 -2.28 4.32 24.50
N CYS A 236 -1.86 5.31 25.28
CA CYS A 236 -2.10 5.29 26.72
C CYS A 236 -3.56 5.71 26.95
N GLU A 237 -4.43 4.78 27.33
CA GLU A 237 -5.72 5.17 27.89
C GLU A 237 -5.47 6.09 29.10
N SER A 238 -6.05 7.29 29.05
CA SER A 238 -5.96 8.23 30.17
C SER A 238 -6.65 7.60 31.38
N PHE A 239 -5.87 7.26 32.40
CA PHE A 239 -6.41 6.71 33.63
C PHE A 239 -6.43 7.79 34.71
N ARG A 240 -7.61 8.06 35.30
CA ARG A 240 -7.70 8.91 36.48
C ARG A 240 -7.50 8.04 37.73
N PRO A 241 -6.60 8.42 38.65
CA PRO A 241 -6.41 7.71 39.93
C PRO A 241 -7.72 7.46 40.71
N ILE A 242 -8.71 8.35 40.57
CA ILE A 242 -10.03 8.23 41.20
C ILE A 242 -10.80 6.97 40.77
N ASP A 243 -10.57 6.45 39.57
CA ASP A 243 -11.34 5.33 39.01
C ASP A 243 -10.97 3.99 39.67
N LYS A 244 -9.71 3.81 40.11
CA LYS A 244 -9.32 2.66 40.95
C LYS A 244 -9.76 2.83 42.40
N LEU A 245 -9.78 4.05 42.93
CA LEU A 245 -10.16 4.32 44.32
C LEU A 245 -11.66 4.11 44.55
N LYS A 246 -12.53 4.49 43.61
CA LYS A 246 -13.98 4.22 43.69
C LYS A 246 -14.32 2.72 43.73
N LYS A 247 -13.52 1.88 43.08
CA LYS A 247 -13.66 0.40 43.12
C LYS A 247 -13.39 -0.20 44.50
N ASN A 248 -12.69 0.51 45.39
CA ASN A 248 -12.36 0.11 46.77
C ASN A 248 -12.98 1.07 47.80
N SER A 249 -14.09 1.72 47.45
CA SER A 249 -14.68 2.83 48.23
C SER A 249 -15.17 2.44 49.63
N ASP A 250 -15.29 1.14 49.94
CA ASP A 250 -15.64 0.65 51.28
C ASP A 250 -14.53 0.88 52.32
N ILE A 251 -13.31 1.26 51.90
CA ILE A 251 -12.13 1.32 52.78
C ILE A 251 -11.69 2.76 53.08
N CYS A 252 -12.05 3.77 52.27
CA CYS A 252 -11.52 5.13 52.43
C CYS A 252 -12.53 6.25 52.05
N ASN A 253 -12.92 7.07 53.04
CA ASN A 253 -13.51 8.39 52.81
C ASN A 253 -12.40 9.38 52.41
N ILE A 254 -12.15 9.55 51.11
CA ILE A 254 -11.21 10.56 50.61
C ILE A 254 -12.01 11.72 49.99
N LEU A 255 -12.00 12.86 50.67
CA LEU A 255 -12.49 14.14 50.15
C LEU A 255 -11.38 14.79 49.32
N PHE A 256 -11.50 14.75 47.99
CA PHE A 256 -10.71 15.63 47.13
C PHE A 256 -11.42 16.97 47.00
N ARG A 257 -10.71 18.07 47.24
CA ARG A 257 -11.15 19.40 46.83
C ARG A 257 -10.79 19.52 45.35
N GLU A 258 -11.78 19.55 44.47
CA GLU A 258 -11.55 19.90 43.06
C GLU A 258 -10.97 21.33 43.02
N VAL A 259 -9.83 21.48 42.34
CA VAL A 259 -9.21 22.77 41.99
C VAL A 259 -9.33 22.93 40.49
#